data_AF-A0A6J5F7H6-F1
#
_entry.id   AF-A0A6J5F7H6-F1
#
_cell.length_a   1.000
_cell.length_b   1.000
_cell.length_c   1.000
_cell.angle_alpha   90.00
_cell.angle_beta   90.00
_cell.angle_gamma   90.00
#
_symmetry.space_group_name_H-M   'P 1'
#
loop_
_entity.id
_entity.type
_entity.pdbx_description
1 polymer ?
#
loop_
_entity_poly.entity_id
_entity_poly.type
_entity_poly.pdbx_seq_one_letter_code
_entity_poly.pdbx_strand_id
1 'polypeptide(L)'
;MGLLDKIRNSFSPNSGSVTPGDPTTARPARSGKAQSVTPSSMLAPLSKQIARTAYESTRLFHGTTNKHATNIRANGFRLDEKPSNQERQRIPAGQRAVSSTRGWMEALNESARTHHFLTGKKDTAEFYATLGSKTHPGKVLIRTIGLPSEDIPFEADPFDDRALRTSKDIPKEHVLGRKTDPSGDDARIFQNELHKNGLNVDLQTAGQLLREVQSDDEEDF
;
A
#
# COMPACT_ATOMS: atom_id res chain seq x y z
N MET A 1 -21.08 -9.69 -1.48
CA MET A 1 -19.70 -9.53 -0.98
C MET A 1 -18.87 -8.86 -2.06
N GLY A 2 -18.43 -7.63 -1.80
CA GLY A 2 -17.68 -6.84 -2.78
C GLY A 2 -16.24 -7.32 -2.93
N LEU A 3 -15.58 -6.97 -4.02
CA LEU A 3 -14.17 -7.29 -4.27
C LEU A 3 -13.25 -6.77 -3.14
N LEU A 4 -13.64 -5.66 -2.49
CA LEU A 4 -12.95 -5.08 -1.33
C LEU A 4 -12.99 -5.99 -0.09
N ASP A 5 -14.10 -6.71 0.16
CA ASP A 5 -14.21 -7.65 1.29
C ASP A 5 -13.30 -8.87 1.11
N LYS A 6 -13.10 -9.30 -0.15
CA LYS A 6 -12.24 -10.45 -0.48
C LYS A 6 -10.76 -10.16 -0.26
N ILE A 7 -10.32 -8.92 -0.54
CA ILE A 7 -8.93 -8.50 -0.29
C ILE A 7 -8.67 -8.32 1.22
N ARG A 8 -9.67 -7.85 1.98
CA ARG A 8 -9.55 -7.69 3.44
C ARG A 8 -9.49 -9.03 4.17
N ASN A 9 -10.21 -10.05 3.69
CA ASN A 9 -10.26 -11.38 4.33
C ASN A 9 -9.08 -12.31 4.01
N SER A 10 -8.22 -12.00 3.03
CA SER A 10 -7.00 -12.79 2.80
C SER A 10 -5.88 -12.53 3.82
N PHE A 11 -6.08 -11.60 4.75
CA PHE A 11 -5.10 -11.20 5.76
C PHE A 11 -5.75 -11.06 7.15
N SER A 12 -5.98 -12.19 7.82
CA SER A 12 -6.28 -12.17 9.26
C SER A 12 -5.64 -13.39 9.95
N PRO A 13 -4.79 -13.18 10.96
CA PRO A 13 -4.37 -14.25 11.87
C PRO A 13 -5.44 -14.50 12.93
N ASN A 14 -5.84 -15.77 13.01
CA ASN A 14 -6.59 -16.48 14.05
C ASN A 14 -6.90 -15.72 15.37
N SER A 15 -8.18 -15.39 15.59
CA SER A 15 -8.70 -14.95 16.90
C SER A 15 -9.29 -16.13 17.65
N GLY A 16 -8.61 -16.59 18.71
CA GLY A 16 -9.11 -17.59 19.65
C GLY A 16 -10.30 -17.06 20.46
N SER A 17 -11.36 -17.86 20.52
CA SER A 17 -12.59 -17.62 21.27
C SER A 17 -12.39 -17.82 22.78
N VAL A 18 -12.88 -16.88 23.60
CA VAL A 18 -13.13 -17.09 25.04
C VAL A 18 -14.59 -16.80 25.32
N THR A 19 -15.30 -17.79 25.86
CA THR A 19 -16.70 -17.75 26.29
C THR A 19 -16.85 -17.14 27.70
N PRO A 20 -17.89 -16.35 27.99
CA PRO A 20 -18.19 -15.88 29.34
C PRO A 20 -19.16 -16.82 30.08
N GLY A 21 -18.87 -17.10 31.36
CA GLY A 21 -19.77 -17.76 32.31
C GLY A 21 -20.40 -16.75 33.28
N ASP A 22 -21.65 -17.01 33.63
CA ASP A 22 -22.63 -16.15 34.33
C ASP A 22 -22.39 -15.95 35.85
N PRO A 23 -23.13 -15.00 36.50
CA PRO A 23 -22.76 -14.31 37.75
C PRO A 23 -23.35 -14.95 39.00
N THR A 24 -22.86 -14.60 40.20
CA THR A 24 -23.67 -14.47 41.44
C THR A 24 -22.91 -13.78 42.60
N THR A 25 -23.58 -12.76 43.16
CA THR A 25 -23.56 -12.16 44.52
C THR A 25 -22.43 -11.28 45.08
N ALA A 26 -22.89 -10.06 45.42
CA ALA A 26 -22.82 -9.37 46.72
C ALA A 26 -21.58 -8.53 47.10
N ARG A 27 -21.89 -7.24 47.31
CA ARG A 27 -21.10 -6.10 47.80
C ARG A 27 -20.86 -6.23 49.32
N PRO A 28 -19.85 -5.56 49.89
CA PRO A 28 -20.15 -4.24 50.47
C PRO A 28 -19.09 -3.17 50.16
N ALA A 29 -19.52 -1.92 50.36
CA ALA A 29 -18.83 -0.70 50.02
C ALA A 29 -17.51 -0.51 50.79
N ARG A 30 -16.48 -0.06 50.08
CA ARG A 30 -15.33 0.61 50.69
C ARG A 30 -14.94 1.81 49.84
N SER A 31 -14.95 2.97 50.49
CA SER A 31 -14.51 4.25 49.94
C SER A 31 -13.03 4.16 49.56
N GLY A 32 -12.76 4.05 48.26
CA GLY A 32 -11.47 4.34 47.67
C GLY A 32 -11.73 5.24 46.48
N LYS A 33 -11.08 6.41 46.43
CA LYS A 33 -11.00 7.20 45.20
C LYS A 33 -10.51 6.25 44.11
N ALA A 34 -11.38 5.89 43.17
CA ALA A 34 -10.97 5.21 41.96
C ALA A 34 -10.12 6.21 41.17
N GLN A 35 -8.81 6.14 41.36
CA GLN A 35 -7.89 6.63 40.35
C GLN A 35 -8.21 5.83 39.10
N SER A 36 -8.85 6.48 38.13
CA SER A 36 -8.99 5.96 36.78
C SER A 36 -7.60 5.89 36.17
N VAL A 37 -6.88 4.82 36.44
CA VAL A 37 -5.77 4.38 35.60
C VAL A 37 -6.38 3.85 34.32
N THR A 38 -6.83 4.76 33.43
CA THR A 38 -6.72 4.48 32.00
C THR A 38 -5.22 4.40 31.72
N PRO A 39 -4.67 3.22 31.39
CA PRO A 39 -3.24 3.06 31.31
C PRO A 39 -2.76 3.70 30.02
N SER A 40 -2.32 4.96 30.12
CA SER A 40 -1.68 5.70 29.02
C SER A 40 -0.50 4.94 28.42
N SER A 41 0.08 3.97 29.16
CA SER A 41 1.15 3.07 28.70
C SER A 41 0.68 1.97 27.74
N MET A 42 -0.59 1.54 27.76
CA MET A 42 -1.12 0.54 26.81
C MET A 42 -1.65 1.17 25.51
N LEU A 43 -1.90 2.48 25.52
CA LEU A 43 -2.36 3.21 24.33
C LEU A 43 -1.27 3.26 23.26
N ALA A 44 0.00 3.40 23.63
CA ALA A 44 1.09 3.47 22.64
C ALA A 44 1.29 2.16 21.85
N PRO A 45 1.38 0.97 22.49
CA PRO A 45 1.44 -0.31 21.76
C PRO A 45 0.22 -0.56 20.86
N LEU A 46 -0.99 -0.25 21.36
CA LEU A 46 -2.22 -0.44 20.60
C LEU A 46 -2.29 0.50 19.39
N SER A 47 -1.99 1.79 19.56
CA SER A 47 -1.95 2.76 18.47
C SER A 47 -0.97 2.34 17.38
N LYS A 48 0.20 1.82 17.76
CA LYS A 48 1.20 1.32 16.80
C LYS A 48 0.71 0.10 16.03
N GLN A 49 0.02 -0.83 16.70
CA GLN A 49 -0.57 -2.00 16.06
C GLN A 49 -1.68 -1.61 15.07
N ILE A 50 -2.58 -0.70 15.46
CA ILE A 50 -3.63 -0.17 14.58
C ILE A 50 -3.00 0.54 13.38
N ALA A 51 -1.99 1.38 13.62
CA ALA A 51 -1.26 2.06 12.55
C ALA A 51 -0.60 1.09 11.58
N ARG A 52 0.06 0.04 12.07
CA ARG A 52 0.65 -0.99 11.21
C ARG A 52 -0.41 -1.69 10.37
N THR A 53 -1.54 -2.04 10.98
CA THR A 53 -2.66 -2.70 10.27
C THR A 53 -3.21 -1.81 9.16
N ALA A 54 -3.45 -0.53 9.45
CA ALA A 54 -3.92 0.45 8.47
C ALA A 54 -2.89 0.64 7.34
N TYR A 55 -1.61 0.70 7.68
CA TYR A 55 -0.52 0.83 6.72
C TYR A 55 -0.46 -0.39 5.80
N GLU A 56 -0.30 -1.59 6.33
CA GLU A 56 -0.12 -2.81 5.54
C GLU A 56 -1.34 -3.14 4.66
N SER A 57 -2.55 -2.83 5.12
CA SER A 57 -3.79 -3.15 4.39
C SER A 57 -4.13 -2.17 3.26
N THR A 58 -3.59 -0.95 3.28
CA THR A 58 -3.93 0.10 2.30
C THR A 58 -2.74 0.57 1.46
N ARG A 59 -1.60 -0.07 1.65
CA ARG A 59 -0.35 0.27 0.97
C ARG A 59 -0.09 -0.69 -0.17
N LEU A 60 0.18 -0.11 -1.32
CA LEU A 60 0.59 -0.85 -2.51
C LEU A 60 1.96 -0.35 -2.99
N PHE A 61 2.72 -1.27 -3.56
CA PHE A 61 4.00 -1.02 -4.20
C PHE A 61 3.87 -0.90 -5.70
N HIS A 62 4.74 -0.08 -6.29
CA HIS A 62 4.95 0.02 -7.73
C HIS A 62 6.45 -0.06 -8.04
N GLY A 63 6.83 -1.05 -8.85
CA GLY A 63 8.20 -1.19 -9.34
C GLY A 63 8.44 -0.34 -10.58
N THR A 64 9.50 0.47 -10.56
CA THR A 64 9.82 1.40 -11.65
C THR A 64 11.31 1.71 -11.73
N THR A 65 11.69 2.69 -12.55
CA THR A 65 13.08 3.18 -12.66
C THR A 65 13.25 4.50 -11.92
N ASN A 66 14.48 4.88 -11.59
CA ASN A 66 14.81 6.15 -10.93
C ASN A 66 14.19 7.37 -11.65
N LYS A 67 14.28 7.41 -12.98
CA LYS A 67 13.72 8.50 -13.81
C LYS A 67 12.22 8.65 -13.56
N HIS A 68 11.47 7.56 -13.61
CA HIS A 68 10.03 7.59 -13.40
C HIS A 68 9.63 7.76 -11.94
N ALA A 69 10.41 7.20 -11.01
CA ALA A 69 10.19 7.38 -9.57
C ALA A 69 10.23 8.86 -9.17
N THR A 70 11.19 9.63 -9.69
CA THR A 70 11.26 11.08 -9.44
C THR A 70 10.00 11.80 -9.94
N ASN A 71 9.53 11.46 -11.14
CA ASN A 71 8.31 12.06 -11.69
C ASN A 71 7.08 11.69 -10.86
N ILE A 72 6.93 10.41 -10.49
CA ILE A 72 5.81 9.93 -9.69
C ILE A 72 5.78 10.60 -8.31
N ARG A 73 6.93 10.77 -7.66
CA ARG A 73 7.01 11.46 -6.36
C ARG A 73 6.62 12.93 -6.46
N ALA A 74 6.91 13.59 -7.59
CA ALA A 74 6.58 15.00 -7.78
C ALA A 74 5.09 15.22 -8.14
N ASN A 75 4.56 14.38 -9.03
CA ASN A 75 3.29 14.64 -9.73
C ASN A 75 2.20 13.61 -9.47
N GLY A 76 2.52 12.52 -8.77
CA GLY A 76 1.66 11.33 -8.69
C GLY A 76 1.80 10.45 -9.92
N PHE A 77 0.94 9.44 -10.01
CA PHE A 77 0.87 8.57 -11.17
C PHE A 77 -0.02 9.20 -12.22
N ARG A 78 0.54 9.46 -13.40
CA ARG A 78 -0.20 10.05 -14.52
C ARG A 78 -0.07 9.20 -15.77
N LEU A 79 -1.20 8.86 -16.41
CA LEU A 79 -1.21 8.03 -17.61
C LEU A 79 -0.59 8.72 -18.82
N ASP A 80 -0.81 10.03 -18.96
CA ASP A 80 -0.29 10.86 -20.04
C ASP A 80 1.23 11.07 -19.98
N GLU A 81 1.82 10.88 -18.81
CA GLU A 81 3.27 10.99 -18.57
C GLU A 81 4.00 9.62 -18.63
N LYS A 82 3.30 8.54 -19.00
CA LYS A 82 3.95 7.25 -19.18
C LYS A 82 4.82 7.23 -20.44
N PRO A 83 5.99 6.56 -20.39
CA PRO A 83 6.86 6.43 -21.55
C PRO A 83 6.11 5.73 -22.68
N SER A 84 6.17 6.34 -23.87
CA SER A 84 5.58 5.79 -25.10
C SER A 84 6.28 4.48 -25.50
N ASN A 85 5.66 3.71 -26.39
CA ASN A 85 6.22 2.45 -26.91
C ASN A 85 7.62 2.57 -27.53
N GLN A 86 8.11 3.77 -27.83
CA GLN A 86 9.46 3.97 -28.36
C GLN A 86 10.56 3.82 -27.28
N GLU A 87 10.28 4.13 -26.00
CA GLU A 87 11.24 3.96 -24.90
C GLU A 87 11.21 2.54 -24.29
N ARG A 88 10.11 1.80 -24.46
CA ARG A 88 10.02 0.38 -24.06
C ARG A 88 10.51 -0.48 -25.22
N GLN A 89 11.79 -0.89 -25.19
CA GLN A 89 12.42 -1.62 -26.29
C GLN A 89 11.53 -2.74 -26.86
N ARG A 90 11.35 -2.68 -28.19
CA ARG A 90 10.97 -3.81 -29.03
C ARG A 90 11.85 -5.02 -28.68
N ILE A 91 11.24 -6.19 -28.57
CA ILE A 91 11.95 -7.48 -28.56
C ILE A 91 12.97 -7.44 -29.71
N PRO A 92 14.28 -7.65 -29.48
CA PRO A 92 15.28 -7.63 -30.54
C PRO A 92 14.82 -8.52 -31.69
N ALA A 93 14.76 -7.94 -32.90
CA ALA A 93 14.41 -8.67 -34.10
C ALA A 93 15.46 -9.77 -34.33
N GLY A 94 15.15 -11.00 -33.91
CA GLY A 94 16.08 -12.13 -33.96
C GLY A 94 15.79 -13.24 -32.95
N GLN A 95 15.14 -12.92 -31.81
CA GLN A 95 14.65 -13.96 -30.90
C GLN A 95 13.24 -14.39 -31.34
N ARG A 96 13.12 -15.63 -31.83
CA ARG A 96 11.82 -16.31 -31.99
C ARG A 96 11.25 -16.61 -30.61
N ALA A 97 10.68 -15.61 -29.95
CA ALA A 97 9.71 -15.86 -28.90
C ALA A 97 8.56 -16.67 -29.53
N VAL A 98 8.17 -17.77 -28.88
CA VAL A 98 6.95 -18.51 -29.24
C VAL A 98 5.78 -17.53 -29.32
N SER A 99 4.89 -17.71 -30.31
CA SER A 99 3.81 -16.76 -30.63
C SER A 99 2.95 -16.39 -29.42
N SER A 100 2.79 -17.32 -28.47
CA SER A 100 2.10 -17.11 -27.19
C SER A 100 2.82 -16.11 -26.27
N THR A 101 4.14 -16.19 -26.12
CA THR A 101 4.93 -15.23 -25.33
C THR A 101 4.94 -13.84 -25.97
N ARG A 102 4.96 -13.77 -27.31
CA ARG A 102 4.90 -12.49 -28.02
C ARG A 102 3.56 -11.81 -27.83
N GLY A 103 2.45 -12.53 -28.00
CA GLY A 103 1.10 -12.01 -27.78
C GLY A 103 0.87 -11.59 -26.32
N TRP A 104 1.41 -12.34 -25.36
CA TRP A 104 1.34 -11.99 -23.94
C TRP A 104 2.12 -10.71 -23.60
N MET A 105 3.35 -10.55 -24.10
CA MET A 105 4.13 -9.32 -23.87
C MET A 105 3.50 -8.10 -24.55
N GLU A 106 2.87 -8.27 -25.71
CA GLU A 106 2.16 -7.20 -26.41
C GLU A 106 0.91 -6.76 -25.64
N ALA A 107 0.10 -7.71 -25.15
CA ALA A 107 -1.06 -7.41 -24.30
C ALA A 107 -0.67 -6.73 -22.98
N LEU A 108 0.42 -7.18 -22.33
CA LEU A 108 0.94 -6.56 -21.12
C LEU A 108 1.43 -5.13 -21.39
N ASN A 109 2.12 -4.91 -22.52
CA ASN A 109 2.54 -3.57 -22.94
C ASN A 109 1.34 -2.65 -23.16
N GLU A 110 0.32 -3.08 -23.91
CA GLU A 110 -0.89 -2.28 -24.15
C GLU A 110 -1.65 -1.98 -22.85
N SER A 111 -1.75 -2.95 -21.95
CA SER A 111 -2.34 -2.73 -20.63
C SER A 111 -1.54 -1.71 -19.82
N ALA A 112 -0.20 -1.69 -19.92
CA ALA A 112 0.64 -0.73 -19.20
C ALA A 112 0.56 0.70 -19.71
N ARG A 113 0.02 0.92 -20.92
CA ARG A 113 -0.27 2.27 -21.45
C ARG A 113 -1.50 2.86 -20.82
N THR A 114 -2.49 2.01 -20.55
CA THR A 114 -3.82 2.41 -20.11
C THR A 114 -4.03 2.25 -18.61
N HIS A 115 -3.13 1.53 -17.92
CA HIS A 115 -3.28 1.24 -16.49
C HIS A 115 -1.97 1.36 -15.70
N HIS A 116 -2.05 1.92 -14.49
CA HIS A 116 -1.01 1.82 -13.47
C HIS A 116 -1.12 0.47 -12.76
N PHE A 117 0.01 -0.19 -12.56
CA PHE A 117 0.09 -1.49 -11.89
C PHE A 117 0.69 -1.33 -10.51
N LEU A 118 0.01 -1.85 -9.50
CA LEU A 118 0.45 -1.84 -8.12
C LEU A 118 0.17 -3.20 -7.47
N THR A 119 0.88 -3.54 -6.40
CA THR A 119 0.73 -4.81 -5.70
C THR A 119 0.93 -4.65 -4.20
N GLY A 120 0.26 -5.45 -3.38
CA GLY A 120 0.53 -5.50 -1.94
C GLY A 120 1.88 -6.15 -1.60
N LYS A 121 2.52 -6.85 -2.55
CA LYS A 121 3.73 -7.66 -2.30
C LYS A 121 5.00 -7.01 -2.86
N LYS A 122 6.02 -6.86 -2.01
CA LYS A 122 7.29 -6.19 -2.36
C LYS A 122 8.02 -6.89 -3.50
N ASP A 123 8.21 -8.20 -3.34
CA ASP A 123 8.89 -9.09 -4.28
C ASP A 123 8.32 -9.01 -5.71
N THR A 124 7.00 -8.88 -5.81
CA THR A 124 6.27 -8.77 -7.06
C THR A 124 6.56 -7.42 -7.73
N ALA A 125 6.58 -6.32 -6.97
CA ALA A 125 6.97 -5.02 -7.50
C ALA A 125 8.45 -4.99 -7.94
N GLU A 126 9.36 -5.61 -7.19
CA GLU A 126 10.78 -5.72 -7.55
C GLU A 126 10.99 -6.50 -8.87
N PHE A 127 10.22 -7.56 -9.06
CA PHE A 127 10.20 -8.30 -10.33
C PHE A 127 9.79 -7.40 -11.50
N TYR A 128 8.72 -6.61 -11.35
CA TYR A 128 8.29 -5.65 -12.38
C TYR A 128 9.31 -4.54 -12.64
N ALA A 129 9.95 -4.01 -11.60
CA ALA A 129 11.05 -3.06 -11.75
C ALA A 129 12.19 -3.67 -12.59
N THR A 130 12.45 -4.97 -12.43
CA THR A 130 13.46 -5.70 -13.21
C THR A 130 13.09 -5.86 -14.68
N LEU A 131 11.81 -6.03 -15.01
CA LEU A 131 11.37 -6.07 -16.40
C LEU A 131 11.54 -4.70 -17.07
N GLY A 132 11.24 -3.61 -16.36
CA GLY A 132 11.45 -2.24 -16.86
C GLY A 132 12.92 -1.84 -16.99
N SER A 133 13.77 -2.29 -16.05
CA SER A 133 15.17 -1.83 -15.96
C SER A 133 16.11 -2.44 -16.99
N LYS A 134 15.73 -3.49 -17.72
CA LYS A 134 16.57 -4.06 -18.80
C LYS A 134 16.91 -3.02 -19.87
N THR A 135 16.20 -1.91 -19.90
CA THR A 135 16.41 -0.76 -20.79
C THR A 135 16.94 0.49 -20.09
N HIS A 136 16.88 0.56 -18.75
CA HIS A 136 17.23 1.75 -17.95
C HIS A 136 17.80 1.33 -16.58
N PRO A 137 19.06 1.66 -16.23
CA PRO A 137 19.61 1.34 -14.92
C PRO A 137 18.93 2.13 -13.79
N GLY A 138 18.88 1.53 -12.60
CA GLY A 138 18.32 2.15 -11.39
C GLY A 138 16.86 1.79 -11.16
N LYS A 139 16.62 0.62 -10.55
CA LYS A 139 15.31 0.15 -10.14
C LYS A 139 14.89 0.83 -8.84
N VAL A 140 13.61 1.11 -8.69
CA VAL A 140 13.06 1.77 -7.50
C VAL A 140 11.69 1.20 -7.19
N LEU A 141 11.36 1.13 -5.91
CA LEU A 141 10.01 0.93 -5.44
C LEU A 141 9.38 2.27 -5.05
N ILE A 142 8.20 2.53 -5.58
CA ILE A 142 7.30 3.55 -5.06
C ILE A 142 6.27 2.86 -4.17
N ARG A 143 5.96 3.48 -3.04
CA ARG A 143 4.86 3.04 -2.17
C ARG A 143 3.72 4.03 -2.25
N THR A 144 2.52 3.52 -2.07
CA THR A 144 1.30 4.30 -1.95
C THR A 144 0.60 4.00 -0.64
N ILE A 145 -0.38 4.83 -0.26
CA ILE A 145 -1.21 4.62 0.93
C ILE A 145 -2.67 4.99 0.65
N GLY A 146 -3.61 4.40 1.39
CA GLY A 146 -5.04 4.68 1.24
C GLY A 146 -5.63 4.16 -0.08
N LEU A 147 -5.03 3.11 -0.66
CA LEU A 147 -5.48 2.48 -1.90
C LEU A 147 -5.73 0.97 -1.68
N PRO A 148 -6.66 0.36 -2.44
CA PRO A 148 -7.61 0.99 -3.36
C PRO A 148 -8.64 1.88 -2.63
N SER A 149 -9.25 2.83 -3.35
CA SER A 149 -10.31 3.71 -2.84
C SER A 149 -11.50 3.75 -3.79
N GLU A 150 -12.62 4.35 -3.36
CA GLU A 150 -13.81 4.50 -4.23
C GLU A 150 -13.51 5.40 -5.45
N ASP A 151 -12.74 6.47 -5.26
CA ASP A 151 -12.38 7.42 -6.31
C ASP A 151 -11.33 6.87 -7.29
N ILE A 152 -10.51 5.93 -6.81
CA ILE A 152 -9.42 5.30 -7.57
C ILE A 152 -9.67 3.79 -7.54
N PRO A 153 -10.64 3.29 -8.34
CA PRO A 153 -10.97 1.88 -8.36
C PRO A 153 -9.83 1.07 -8.97
N PHE A 154 -9.61 -0.11 -8.41
CA PHE A 154 -8.68 -1.09 -8.93
C PHE A 154 -9.41 -2.36 -9.37
N GLU A 155 -8.89 -2.97 -10.42
CA GLU A 155 -9.25 -4.31 -10.85
C GLU A 155 -8.05 -5.25 -10.75
N ALA A 156 -8.31 -6.55 -10.68
CA ALA A 156 -7.24 -7.55 -10.72
C ALA A 156 -6.55 -7.52 -12.09
N ASP A 157 -5.23 -7.65 -12.11
CA ASP A 157 -4.51 -7.84 -13.36
C ASP A 157 -4.90 -9.20 -13.98
N PRO A 158 -5.37 -9.25 -15.23
CA PRO A 158 -5.70 -10.51 -15.90
C PRO A 158 -4.50 -11.45 -16.09
N PHE A 159 -3.27 -10.96 -15.89
CA PHE A 159 -2.05 -11.75 -16.11
C PHE A 159 -1.28 -12.11 -14.83
N ASP A 160 -1.57 -11.46 -13.70
CA ASP A 160 -0.93 -11.72 -12.39
C ASP A 160 -1.95 -11.48 -11.27
N ASP A 161 -2.41 -12.55 -10.63
CA ASP A 161 -3.40 -12.51 -9.56
C ASP A 161 -2.94 -11.78 -8.28
N ARG A 162 -1.65 -11.45 -8.20
CA ARG A 162 -1.04 -10.68 -7.11
C ARG A 162 -0.96 -9.19 -7.42
N ALA A 163 -1.25 -8.78 -8.66
CA ALA A 163 -1.20 -7.41 -9.10
C ALA A 163 -2.61 -6.83 -9.27
N LEU A 164 -2.72 -5.55 -8.96
CA LEU A 164 -3.89 -4.74 -9.20
C LEU A 164 -3.54 -3.70 -10.25
N ARG A 165 -4.54 -3.28 -11.02
CA ARG A 165 -4.38 -2.22 -12.01
C ARG A 165 -5.52 -1.21 -11.95
N THR A 166 -5.20 0.04 -12.28
CA THR A 166 -6.19 1.12 -12.38
C THR A 166 -5.92 1.98 -13.61
N SER A 167 -6.97 2.40 -14.30
CA SER A 167 -6.92 3.36 -15.41
C SER A 167 -7.12 4.81 -14.94
N LYS A 168 -7.16 5.04 -13.63
CA LYS A 168 -7.17 6.38 -13.04
C LYS A 168 -5.77 6.81 -12.66
N ASP A 169 -5.50 8.10 -12.84
CA ASP A 169 -4.34 8.73 -12.25
C ASP A 169 -4.41 8.61 -10.71
N ILE A 170 -3.25 8.49 -10.08
CA ILE A 170 -3.14 8.42 -8.62
C ILE A 170 -2.52 9.73 -8.16
N PRO A 171 -3.25 10.57 -7.41
CA PRO A 171 -2.75 11.84 -6.90
C PRO A 171 -1.48 11.66 -6.06
N LYS A 172 -0.59 12.67 -6.07
CA LYS A 172 0.70 12.62 -5.37
C LYS A 172 0.54 12.43 -3.85
N GLU A 173 -0.59 12.83 -3.29
CA GLU A 173 -0.91 12.72 -1.86
C GLU A 173 -1.00 11.25 -1.42
N HIS A 174 -1.29 10.34 -2.34
CA HIS A 174 -1.24 8.90 -2.09
C HIS A 174 0.17 8.32 -2.21
N VAL A 175 1.15 9.06 -2.74
CA VAL A 175 2.53 8.59 -2.90
C VAL A 175 3.29 8.84 -1.61
N LEU A 176 3.81 7.77 -1.01
CA LEU A 176 4.56 7.88 0.23
C LEU A 176 5.95 8.46 -0.01
N GLY A 177 6.33 9.42 0.83
CA GLY A 177 7.72 9.85 1.01
C GLY A 177 8.59 8.76 1.64
N ARG A 178 9.85 9.10 1.83
CA ARG A 178 10.79 8.29 2.59
C ARG A 178 10.43 8.32 4.07
N LYS A 179 10.90 7.31 4.80
CA LYS A 179 10.73 7.24 6.25
C LYS A 179 11.32 8.45 6.99
N THR A 180 12.37 9.04 6.45
CA THR A 180 13.05 10.21 6.99
C THR A 180 12.42 11.53 6.56
N ASP A 181 11.47 11.51 5.61
CA ASP A 181 10.85 12.73 5.12
C ASP A 181 9.87 13.28 6.17
N PRO A 182 9.72 14.62 6.27
CA PRO A 182 8.71 15.20 7.13
C PRO A 182 7.31 14.70 6.75
N SER A 183 6.38 14.74 7.70
CA SER A 183 4.98 14.44 7.45
C SER A 183 4.40 15.44 6.45
N GLY A 184 3.78 14.95 5.37
CA GLY A 184 3.20 15.78 4.32
C GLY A 184 1.74 15.43 4.08
N ASP A 185 1.29 15.57 2.82
CA ASP A 185 -0.08 15.23 2.44
C ASP A 185 -0.40 13.73 2.63
N ASP A 186 0.62 12.87 2.57
CA ASP A 186 0.52 11.44 2.87
C ASP A 186 0.05 11.15 4.30
N ALA A 187 0.45 11.98 5.27
CA ALA A 187 0.00 11.88 6.64
C ALA A 187 -1.50 12.15 6.79
N ARG A 188 -2.08 12.99 5.93
CA ARG A 188 -3.53 13.27 5.92
C ARG A 188 -4.32 12.09 5.42
N ILE A 189 -3.87 11.44 4.34
CA ILE A 189 -4.45 10.19 3.85
C ILE A 189 -4.37 9.13 4.95
N PHE A 190 -3.20 8.98 5.58
CA PHE A 190 -3.01 8.01 6.64
C PHE A 190 -3.86 8.30 7.88
N GLN A 191 -4.05 9.56 8.27
CA GLN A 191 -4.94 9.95 9.36
C GLN A 191 -6.38 9.45 9.10
N ASN A 192 -6.87 9.55 7.86
CA ASN A 192 -8.19 9.04 7.49
C ASN A 192 -8.23 7.50 7.61
N GLU A 193 -7.17 6.80 7.21
CA GLU A 193 -7.08 5.34 7.38
C GLU A 193 -7.02 4.94 8.86
N LEU A 194 -6.33 5.69 9.72
CA LEU A 194 -6.33 5.47 11.16
C LEU A 194 -7.75 5.63 11.74
N HIS A 195 -8.48 6.68 11.34
CA HIS A 195 -9.86 6.91 11.77
C HIS A 195 -10.77 5.76 11.33
N LYS A 196 -10.68 5.29 10.07
CA LYS A 196 -11.43 4.11 9.59
C LYS A 196 -11.13 2.84 10.38
N ASN A 197 -9.97 2.75 11.02
CA ASN A 197 -9.56 1.65 11.89
C ASN A 197 -9.75 1.96 13.39
N GLY A 198 -10.52 3.01 13.73
CA GLY A 198 -10.91 3.34 15.10
C GLY A 198 -9.89 4.15 15.90
N LEU A 199 -8.82 4.66 15.28
CA LEU A 199 -7.82 5.50 15.92
C LEU A 199 -7.94 6.96 15.47
N ASN A 200 -8.45 7.81 16.36
CA ASN A 200 -8.55 9.25 16.14
C ASN A 200 -7.33 9.96 16.73
N VAL A 201 -6.52 10.56 15.87
CA VAL A 201 -5.30 11.31 16.24
C VAL A 201 -5.21 12.59 15.41
N ASP A 202 -4.42 13.55 15.87
CA ASP A 202 -4.09 14.73 15.07
C ASP A 202 -3.16 14.38 13.89
N LEU A 203 -3.01 15.32 12.95
CA LEU A 203 -2.21 15.11 11.75
C LEU A 203 -0.73 14.86 12.07
N GLN A 204 -0.20 15.50 13.11
CA GLN A 204 1.20 15.35 13.53
C GLN A 204 1.46 13.92 14.02
N THR A 205 0.58 13.40 14.87
CA THR A 205 0.66 12.05 15.41
C THR A 205 0.45 11.00 14.31
N ALA A 206 -0.49 11.23 13.38
CA ALA A 206 -0.66 10.36 12.22
C ALA A 206 0.61 10.29 11.37
N GLY A 207 1.25 11.43 11.13
CA GLY A 207 2.52 11.50 10.41
C GLY A 207 3.66 10.77 11.12
N GLN A 208 3.77 10.92 12.45
CA GLN A 208 4.76 10.18 13.25
C GLN A 208 4.52 8.66 13.18
N LEU A 209 3.28 8.22 13.38
CA LEU A 209 2.90 6.81 13.28
C LEU A 209 3.19 6.24 11.88
N LEU A 210 2.90 7.00 10.82
CA LEU A 210 3.22 6.60 9.45
C LEU A 210 4.72 6.33 9.28
N ARG A 211 5.58 7.24 9.73
CA ARG A 211 7.05 7.05 9.65
C ARG A 211 7.51 5.90 10.54
N GLU A 212 6.89 5.68 11.70
CA GLU A 212 7.26 4.56 12.57
C GLU A 212 6.93 3.17 12.00
N VAL A 213 5.84 3.05 11.25
CA VAL A 213 5.39 1.74 10.72
C VAL A 213 5.95 1.44 9.34
N GLN A 214 6.47 2.44 8.63
CA GLN A 214 7.26 2.23 7.42
C GLN A 214 8.51 1.39 7.73
N SER A 215 8.73 0.36 6.91
CA SER A 215 9.92 -0.48 7.01
C SER A 215 11.12 0.22 6.37
N ASP A 216 12.30 0.06 6.97
CA ASP A 216 13.56 0.58 6.43
C ASP A 216 13.95 -0.17 5.14
N ASP A 217 13.73 -1.50 5.12
CA ASP A 217 14.02 -2.38 3.99
C ASP A 217 13.18 -2.08 2.75
N GLU A 218 12.13 -1.27 2.87
CA GLU A 218 11.30 -0.90 1.72
C GLU A 218 11.96 0.14 0.80
N GLU A 219 13.02 0.82 1.25
CA GLU A 219 13.85 1.72 0.43
C GLU A 219 14.99 0.98 -0.27
N ASP A 220 15.37 -0.20 0.25
CA ASP A 220 16.49 -0.97 -0.26
C ASP A 220 16.08 -1.76 -1.51
N PHE A 221 16.62 -1.34 -2.66
CA PHE A 221 16.72 -2.14 -3.88
C PHE A 221 17.82 -1.66 -4.86
#